data_AF-A0A535A690-F1
#
_entry.id   AF-A0A535A690-F1
#
_cell.length_a   1.000
_cell.length_b   1.000
_cell.length_c   1.000
_cell.angle_alpha   90.00
_cell.angle_beta   90.00
_cell.angle_gamma   90.00
#
_symmetry.space_group_name_H-M   'P 1'
#
loop_
_entity.id
_entity.type
_entity.pdbx_description
1 polymer ?
#
loop_
_entity_poly.entity_id
_entity_poly.type
_entity_poly.pdbx_seq_one_letter_code
_entity_poly.pdbx_strand_id
1 'polypeptide(L)'
;MAEFIVPVLAGAIMVGLALWRPGIAIMALGLFLFVQSALVRLGGLPLPLRMTMARADEIVLAALVVRTTGQWLILRTPSLPKPLWAMLAFGVIGLLSAVVNRVGPLEAAVGIFLATKAGLWLYVGCNLKVDAQAVARYAYLVGALFIGVIAVATLQFLGVALPWKPEVRAGVIAANSIWNQHTAFGGALTVAVGLSVAAFRLPGERVSATILGVSSAGGILLSTARRLFVSLAVAAMAMFFALPSSARARIRSSLQIVRRPAFLVVVIAALGLATVAIGPRIANLAELTWQRYVVELTQRDRYRLYEGAFRLVERSPLLGRGPATYGSYASVVFDSPAYQEVGFRRRNPSMVVGGQLGSMIAEYGVLGVLAFASFVALLVRALLPISRGASGTIHAALATAGIFMVADLVVEAVVNPVFSNSFITFFTFVGIGVALTLDASSERMGHVELWHSDLISARWRVGTLVAAFLLLAALGTIASIAVHG
;
A
#
# COMPACT_ATOMS: atom_id res chain seq x y z
N MET A 1 28.60 7.80 -19.55
CA MET A 1 28.92 6.43 -19.12
C MET A 1 28.64 6.20 -17.63
N ALA A 2 29.14 7.03 -16.72
CA ALA A 2 28.85 6.92 -15.28
C ALA A 2 27.34 6.92 -14.94
N GLU A 3 26.53 7.66 -15.71
CA GLU A 3 25.07 7.75 -15.54
C GLU A 3 24.29 6.45 -15.81
N PHE A 4 24.86 5.51 -16.57
CA PHE A 4 24.28 4.17 -16.77
C PHE A 4 24.84 3.16 -15.77
N ILE A 5 26.11 3.32 -15.37
CA ILE A 5 26.81 2.40 -14.49
C ILE A 5 26.18 2.41 -13.09
N VAL A 6 25.85 3.57 -12.52
CA VAL A 6 25.32 3.69 -11.15
C VAL A 6 23.95 2.99 -10.95
N PRO A 7 22.91 3.21 -11.77
CA PRO A 7 21.63 2.53 -11.59
C PRO A 7 21.70 1.04 -11.94
N VAL A 8 22.54 0.65 -12.89
CA VAL A 8 22.81 -0.76 -13.20
C VAL A 8 23.54 -1.43 -12.04
N LEU A 9 24.54 -0.78 -11.42
CA LEU A 9 25.20 -1.28 -10.23
C LEU A 9 24.25 -1.33 -9.03
N ALA A 10 23.43 -0.31 -8.80
CA ALA A 10 22.47 -0.30 -7.70
C ALA A 10 21.41 -1.40 -7.87
N GLY A 11 20.92 -1.59 -9.10
CA GLY A 11 20.05 -2.71 -9.48
C GLY A 11 20.75 -4.05 -9.29
N ALA A 12 21.99 -4.20 -9.75
CA ALA A 12 22.79 -5.41 -9.59
C ALA A 12 23.16 -5.70 -8.13
N ILE A 13 23.39 -4.68 -7.31
CA ILE A 13 23.63 -4.80 -5.86
C ILE A 13 22.34 -5.22 -5.17
N MET A 14 21.20 -4.61 -5.51
CA MET A 14 19.90 -5.00 -4.93
C MET A 14 19.50 -6.42 -5.36
N VAL A 15 19.76 -6.80 -6.62
CA VAL A 15 19.59 -8.17 -7.12
C VAL A 15 20.58 -9.12 -6.43
N GLY A 16 21.85 -8.74 -6.28
CA GLY A 16 22.88 -9.53 -5.60
C GLY A 16 22.57 -9.73 -4.11
N LEU A 17 22.11 -8.69 -3.42
CA LEU A 17 21.59 -8.77 -2.05
C LEU A 17 20.34 -9.63 -1.99
N ALA A 18 19.41 -9.44 -2.94
CA ALA A 18 18.21 -10.26 -3.07
C ALA A 18 18.51 -11.73 -3.33
N LEU A 19 19.67 -12.06 -3.93
CA LEU A 19 20.18 -13.41 -4.17
C LEU A 19 21.00 -13.98 -3.01
N TRP A 20 21.65 -13.13 -2.20
CA TRP A 20 22.51 -13.59 -1.10
C TRP A 20 21.79 -13.57 0.26
N ARG A 21 21.22 -12.43 0.67
CA ARG A 21 20.54 -12.23 1.97
C ARG A 21 19.12 -11.67 1.79
N PRO A 22 18.11 -12.54 1.62
CA PRO A 22 16.78 -12.12 1.17
C PRO A 22 16.04 -11.28 2.23
N GLY A 23 16.20 -11.60 3.52
CA GLY A 23 15.61 -10.80 4.60
C GLY A 23 16.11 -9.35 4.62
N ILE A 24 17.43 -9.14 4.43
CA ILE A 24 18.02 -7.79 4.35
C ILE A 24 17.58 -7.09 3.07
N ALA A 25 17.57 -7.80 1.94
CA ALA A 25 17.16 -7.24 0.66
C ALA A 25 15.72 -6.74 0.68
N ILE A 26 14.81 -7.43 1.36
CA ILE A 26 13.42 -7.00 1.52
C ILE A 26 13.29 -5.81 2.46
N MET A 27 14.03 -5.77 3.57
CA MET A 27 14.04 -4.58 4.41
C MET A 27 14.56 -3.35 3.67
N ALA A 28 15.68 -3.51 2.95
CA ALA A 28 16.27 -2.48 2.09
C ALA A 28 15.30 -2.07 0.97
N LEU A 29 14.60 -3.03 0.36
CA LEU A 29 13.62 -2.76 -0.68
C LEU A 29 12.44 -1.96 -0.15
N GLY A 30 11.89 -2.29 1.01
CA GLY A 30 10.78 -1.50 1.55
C GLY A 30 11.21 -0.08 1.95
N LEU A 31 12.45 0.12 2.42
CA LEU A 31 13.02 1.46 2.61
C LEU A 31 13.19 2.20 1.27
N PHE A 32 13.69 1.51 0.25
CA PHE A 32 13.82 2.06 -1.10
C PHE A 32 12.45 2.46 -1.66
N LEU A 33 11.44 1.58 -1.61
CA LEU A 33 10.07 1.85 -2.04
C LEU A 33 9.46 3.06 -1.33
N PHE A 34 9.81 3.27 -0.05
CA PHE A 34 9.34 4.42 0.73
C PHE A 34 9.82 5.75 0.14
N VAL A 35 11.07 5.81 -0.35
CA VAL A 35 11.69 7.04 -0.89
C VAL A 35 11.72 7.10 -2.42
N GLN A 36 11.42 5.99 -3.11
CA GLN A 36 11.57 5.83 -4.56
C GLN A 36 10.89 6.95 -5.34
N SER A 37 9.64 7.28 -5.00
CA SER A 37 8.89 8.32 -5.69
C SER A 37 9.49 9.72 -5.53
N ALA A 38 10.10 9.99 -4.37
CA ALA A 38 10.78 11.25 -4.09
C ALA A 38 12.07 11.33 -4.91
N LEU A 39 12.85 10.24 -4.91
CA LEU A 39 14.12 10.15 -5.66
C LEU A 39 13.92 10.32 -7.16
N VAL A 40 12.92 9.64 -7.76
CA VAL A 40 12.61 9.75 -9.21
C VAL A 40 12.28 11.19 -9.61
N ARG A 41 11.87 12.04 -8.66
CA ARG A 41 11.41 13.41 -8.87
C ARG A 41 12.41 14.48 -8.49
N LEU A 42 13.53 14.14 -7.85
CA LEU A 42 14.60 15.10 -7.64
C LEU A 42 15.00 15.67 -9.00
N GLY A 43 14.88 17.00 -9.14
CA GLY A 43 15.37 17.70 -10.31
C GLY A 43 16.85 17.37 -10.51
N GLY A 44 17.29 17.26 -11.75
CA GLY A 44 18.70 16.99 -12.08
C GLY A 44 19.03 15.53 -12.44
N LEU A 45 18.14 14.55 -12.24
CA LEU A 45 18.40 13.19 -12.71
C LEU A 45 18.12 13.01 -14.22
N PRO A 46 19.05 12.43 -15.00
CA PRO A 46 18.83 12.09 -16.40
C PRO A 46 17.59 11.21 -16.59
N LEU A 47 16.88 11.37 -17.72
CA LEU A 47 15.67 10.59 -18.03
C LEU A 47 15.87 9.07 -17.94
N PRO A 48 16.97 8.48 -18.47
CA PRO A 48 17.20 7.03 -18.38
C PRO A 48 17.30 6.53 -16.94
N LEU A 49 17.98 7.30 -16.08
CA LEU A 49 18.17 6.96 -14.68
C LEU A 49 16.86 7.06 -13.88
N ARG A 50 16.06 8.11 -14.14
CA ARG A 50 14.71 8.24 -13.57
C ARG A 50 13.79 7.08 -13.96
N MET A 51 13.81 6.67 -15.23
CA MET A 51 13.02 5.53 -15.71
C MET A 51 13.48 4.21 -15.08
N THR A 52 14.79 4.01 -14.95
CA THR A 52 15.36 2.81 -14.30
C THR A 52 14.99 2.76 -12.82
N MET A 53 15.13 3.88 -12.09
CA MET A 53 14.72 3.98 -10.69
C MET A 53 13.22 3.77 -10.50
N ALA A 54 12.39 4.25 -11.43
CA ALA A 54 10.94 4.05 -11.39
C ALA A 54 10.51 2.58 -11.61
N ARG A 55 11.40 1.73 -12.13
CA ARG A 55 11.16 0.30 -12.43
C ARG A 55 11.98 -0.67 -11.60
N ALA A 56 12.89 -0.16 -10.78
CA ALA A 56 13.84 -0.98 -10.03
C ALA A 56 13.13 -2.00 -9.12
N ASP A 57 11.98 -1.67 -8.56
CA ASP A 57 11.18 -2.57 -7.74
C ASP A 57 10.63 -3.78 -8.50
N GLU A 58 10.26 -3.60 -9.78
CA GLU A 58 9.76 -4.68 -10.64
C GLU A 58 10.90 -5.67 -10.97
N ILE A 59 12.10 -5.15 -11.21
CA ILE A 59 13.32 -5.95 -11.46
C ILE A 59 13.70 -6.73 -10.19
N VAL A 60 13.70 -6.08 -9.02
CA VAL A 60 14.02 -6.73 -7.75
C VAL A 60 12.99 -7.79 -7.40
N LEU A 61 11.69 -7.53 -7.63
CA LEU A 61 10.64 -8.53 -7.47
C LEU A 61 10.88 -9.75 -8.36
N ALA A 62 11.16 -9.54 -9.65
CA ALA A 62 11.44 -10.63 -10.58
C ALA A 62 12.63 -11.48 -10.10
N ALA A 63 13.73 -10.84 -9.66
CA ALA A 63 14.89 -11.53 -9.11
C ALA A 63 14.57 -12.34 -7.84
N LEU A 64 13.78 -11.77 -6.92
CA LEU A 64 13.33 -12.45 -5.71
C LEU A 64 12.45 -13.66 -6.04
N VAL A 65 11.55 -13.55 -7.02
CA VAL A 65 10.69 -14.65 -7.49
C VAL A 65 11.55 -15.76 -8.11
N VAL A 66 12.50 -15.44 -8.98
CA VAL A 66 13.41 -16.43 -9.59
C VAL A 66 14.20 -17.17 -8.52
N ARG A 67 14.77 -16.43 -7.55
CA ARG A 67 15.50 -17.04 -6.42
C ARG A 67 14.61 -17.97 -5.61
N THR A 68 13.47 -17.47 -5.15
CA THR A 68 12.56 -18.23 -4.26
C THR A 68 12.04 -19.47 -4.97
N THR A 69 11.76 -19.39 -6.27
CA THR A 69 11.39 -20.54 -7.11
C THR A 69 12.54 -21.53 -7.23
N GLY A 70 13.77 -21.08 -7.51
CA GLY A 70 14.95 -21.94 -7.56
C GLY A 70 15.20 -22.66 -6.23
N GLN A 71 15.09 -21.95 -5.11
CA GLN A 71 15.20 -22.55 -3.77
C GLN A 71 14.09 -23.54 -3.49
N TRP A 72 12.85 -23.24 -3.89
CA TRP A 72 11.71 -24.16 -3.75
C TRP A 72 11.91 -25.45 -4.53
N LEU A 73 12.40 -25.36 -5.78
CA LEU A 73 12.72 -26.52 -6.62
C LEU A 73 13.83 -27.40 -6.02
N ILE A 74 14.88 -26.78 -5.46
CA ILE A 74 16.01 -27.50 -4.87
C ILE A 74 15.62 -28.15 -3.54
N LEU A 75 14.94 -27.41 -2.66
CA LEU A 75 14.63 -27.85 -1.30
C LEU A 75 13.35 -28.68 -1.20
N ARG A 76 12.59 -28.83 -2.28
CA ARG A 76 11.28 -29.51 -2.32
C ARG A 76 10.38 -29.08 -1.17
N THR A 77 10.35 -27.78 -0.91
CA THR A 77 9.55 -27.20 0.18
C THR A 77 8.05 -27.44 -0.03
N PRO A 78 7.24 -27.42 1.03
CA PRO A 78 5.84 -27.81 0.97
C PRO A 78 5.02 -27.01 -0.07
N SER A 79 3.87 -27.58 -0.43
CA SER A 79 2.94 -27.04 -1.42
C SER A 79 2.59 -25.56 -1.17
N LEU A 80 2.50 -24.78 -2.24
CA LEU A 80 2.08 -23.38 -2.21
C LEU A 80 0.79 -23.18 -1.40
N PRO A 81 0.69 -22.13 -0.57
CA PRO A 81 -0.56 -21.73 0.08
C PRO A 81 -1.72 -21.64 -0.93
N LYS A 82 -2.91 -22.10 -0.51
CA LYS A 82 -4.14 -22.07 -1.33
C LYS A 82 -4.43 -20.73 -2.03
N PRO A 83 -4.21 -19.55 -1.41
CA PRO A 83 -4.40 -18.28 -2.12
C PRO A 83 -3.54 -18.15 -3.38
N LEU A 84 -2.27 -18.60 -3.34
CA LEU A 84 -1.38 -18.51 -4.50
C LEU A 84 -1.84 -19.36 -5.67
N TRP A 85 -2.52 -20.48 -5.43
CA TRP A 85 -3.16 -21.26 -6.49
C TRP A 85 -4.29 -20.51 -7.19
N ALA A 86 -5.09 -19.73 -6.45
CA ALA A 86 -6.11 -18.87 -7.05
C ALA A 86 -5.48 -17.73 -7.87
N MET A 87 -4.35 -17.19 -7.43
CA MET A 87 -3.60 -16.20 -8.22
C MET A 87 -2.97 -16.81 -9.48
N LEU A 88 -2.46 -18.05 -9.40
CA LEU A 88 -1.99 -18.79 -10.57
C LEU A 88 -3.14 -19.02 -11.57
N ALA A 89 -4.31 -19.43 -11.08
CA ALA A 89 -5.50 -19.57 -11.92
C ALA A 89 -5.89 -18.25 -12.60
N PHE A 90 -5.81 -17.12 -11.87
CA PHE A 90 -6.00 -15.78 -12.44
C PHE A 90 -5.00 -15.48 -13.57
N GLY A 91 -3.71 -15.78 -13.37
CA GLY A 91 -2.68 -15.64 -14.40
C GLY A 91 -2.93 -16.53 -15.62
N VAL A 92 -3.35 -17.78 -15.42
CA VAL A 92 -3.71 -18.72 -16.51
C VAL A 92 -4.92 -18.21 -17.29
N ILE A 93 -5.94 -17.69 -16.62
CA ILE A 93 -7.09 -17.04 -17.29
C ILE A 93 -6.63 -15.85 -18.12
N GLY A 94 -5.69 -15.05 -17.61
CA GLY A 94 -5.06 -13.97 -18.37
C GLY A 94 -4.35 -14.45 -19.63
N LEU A 95 -3.60 -15.55 -19.55
CA LEU A 95 -2.95 -16.18 -20.71
C LEU A 95 -3.98 -16.69 -21.73
N LEU A 96 -5.02 -17.39 -21.29
CA LEU A 96 -6.09 -17.87 -22.15
C LEU A 96 -6.80 -16.69 -22.84
N SER A 97 -7.08 -15.62 -22.09
CA SER A 97 -7.66 -14.41 -22.64
C SER A 97 -6.77 -13.75 -23.70
N ALA A 98 -5.45 -13.69 -23.45
CA ALA A 98 -4.48 -13.17 -24.41
C ALA A 98 -4.46 -14.00 -25.70
N VAL A 99 -4.47 -15.33 -25.60
CA VAL A 99 -4.47 -16.25 -26.75
C VAL A 99 -5.75 -16.08 -27.57
N VAL A 100 -6.92 -16.06 -26.91
CA VAL A 100 -8.23 -15.92 -27.57
C VAL A 100 -8.35 -14.57 -28.28
N ASN A 101 -7.87 -13.49 -27.66
CA ASN A 101 -7.95 -12.13 -28.22
C ASN A 101 -6.74 -11.73 -29.07
N ARG A 102 -5.77 -12.63 -29.27
CA ARG A 102 -4.53 -12.39 -30.05
C ARG A 102 -3.73 -11.18 -29.56
N VAL A 103 -3.67 -10.99 -28.25
CA VAL A 103 -2.83 -9.94 -27.63
C VAL A 103 -1.35 -10.29 -27.83
N GLY A 104 -0.51 -9.28 -28.07
CA GLY A 104 0.92 -9.49 -28.26
C GLY A 104 1.56 -10.17 -27.04
N PRO A 105 2.55 -11.06 -27.21
CA PRO A 105 3.12 -11.83 -26.10
C PRO A 105 3.78 -10.93 -25.04
N LEU A 106 4.41 -9.84 -25.46
CA LEU A 106 5.00 -8.85 -24.54
C LEU A 106 3.93 -8.11 -23.73
N GLU A 107 2.86 -7.66 -24.39
CA GLU A 107 1.74 -6.96 -23.75
C GLU A 107 1.06 -7.86 -22.72
N ALA A 108 0.78 -9.10 -23.12
CA ALA A 108 0.20 -10.12 -22.25
C ALA A 108 1.08 -10.39 -21.02
N ALA A 109 2.40 -10.58 -21.22
CA ALA A 109 3.34 -10.83 -20.13
C ALA A 109 3.40 -9.67 -19.13
N VAL A 110 3.52 -8.43 -19.61
CA VAL A 110 3.56 -7.23 -18.76
C VAL A 110 2.22 -7.04 -18.04
N GLY A 111 1.09 -7.21 -18.74
CA GLY A 111 -0.25 -7.10 -18.17
C GLY A 111 -0.47 -8.10 -17.03
N ILE A 112 -0.13 -9.37 -17.25
CA ILE A 112 -0.27 -10.45 -16.25
C ILE A 112 0.68 -10.21 -15.08
N PHE A 113 1.93 -9.83 -15.34
CA PHE A 113 2.90 -9.55 -14.27
C PHE A 113 2.40 -8.44 -13.33
N LEU A 114 1.91 -7.34 -13.88
CA LEU A 114 1.38 -6.24 -13.08
C LEU A 114 0.10 -6.64 -12.33
N ALA A 115 -0.80 -7.40 -12.95
CA ALA A 115 -2.04 -7.82 -12.32
C ALA A 115 -1.85 -8.91 -11.23
N THR A 116 -0.80 -9.72 -11.34
CA THR A 116 -0.44 -10.77 -10.37
C THR A 116 0.57 -10.31 -9.32
N LYS A 117 1.05 -9.07 -9.39
CA LYS A 117 2.11 -8.50 -8.53
C LYS A 117 1.87 -8.72 -7.03
N ALA A 118 0.64 -8.55 -6.57
CA ALA A 118 0.25 -8.83 -5.19
C ALA A 118 0.51 -10.28 -4.76
N GLY A 119 0.21 -11.25 -5.63
CA GLY A 119 0.48 -12.67 -5.37
C GLY A 119 1.96 -13.02 -5.47
N LEU A 120 2.73 -12.34 -6.34
CA LEU A 120 4.18 -12.49 -6.38
C LEU A 120 4.83 -12.01 -5.07
N TRP A 121 4.40 -10.87 -4.53
CA TRP A 121 4.85 -10.41 -3.21
C TRP A 121 4.46 -11.37 -2.09
N LEU A 122 3.24 -11.92 -2.14
CA LEU A 122 2.81 -12.93 -1.18
C LEU A 122 3.68 -14.20 -1.27
N TYR A 123 3.97 -14.66 -2.49
CA TYR A 123 4.82 -15.82 -2.73
C TYR A 123 6.22 -15.61 -2.18
N VAL A 124 6.82 -14.44 -2.44
CA VAL A 124 8.10 -14.06 -1.83
C VAL A 124 7.97 -14.09 -0.31
N GLY A 125 6.98 -13.40 0.27
CA GLY A 125 6.71 -13.36 1.71
C GLY A 125 6.67 -14.73 2.40
N CYS A 126 5.91 -15.67 1.84
CA CYS A 126 5.77 -17.03 2.37
C CYS A 126 7.08 -17.85 2.30
N ASN A 127 8.00 -17.50 1.41
CA ASN A 127 9.26 -18.22 1.25
C ASN A 127 10.44 -17.53 1.96
N LEU A 128 10.18 -16.43 2.67
CA LEU A 128 11.20 -15.76 3.47
C LEU A 128 11.33 -16.40 4.84
N LYS A 129 12.54 -16.85 5.14
CA LYS A 129 12.95 -17.15 6.52
C LYS A 129 13.39 -15.84 7.17
N VAL A 130 12.54 -15.29 8.04
CA VAL A 130 12.82 -14.06 8.80
C VAL A 130 12.52 -14.30 10.28
N ASP A 131 13.40 -13.79 11.13
CA ASP A 131 13.21 -13.78 12.58
C ASP A 131 12.14 -12.75 12.97
N ALA A 132 11.26 -13.11 13.90
CA ALA A 132 10.21 -12.25 14.44
C ALA A 132 10.78 -10.97 15.04
N GLN A 133 11.96 -11.02 15.70
CA GLN A 133 12.58 -9.81 16.24
C GLN A 133 13.00 -8.84 15.12
N ALA A 134 13.54 -9.36 14.03
CA ALA A 134 13.95 -8.55 12.88
C ALA A 134 12.73 -7.90 12.20
N VAL A 135 11.62 -8.64 12.09
CA VAL A 135 10.34 -8.11 11.59
C VAL A 135 9.81 -7.01 12.50
N ALA A 136 9.86 -7.18 13.82
CA ALA A 136 9.42 -6.17 14.78
C ALA A 136 10.25 -4.88 14.68
N ARG A 137 11.59 -4.99 14.67
CA ARG A 137 12.48 -3.83 14.50
C ARG A 137 12.20 -3.09 13.21
N TYR A 138 11.97 -3.83 12.13
CA TYR A 138 11.61 -3.24 10.84
C TYR A 138 10.26 -2.51 10.89
N ALA A 139 9.25 -3.10 11.53
CA ALA A 139 7.95 -2.46 11.69
C ALA A 139 8.03 -1.15 12.49
N TYR A 140 8.87 -1.06 13.54
CA TYR A 140 9.11 0.20 14.26
C TYR A 140 9.78 1.26 13.40
N LEU A 141 10.80 0.88 12.63
CA LEU A 141 11.48 1.80 11.72
C LEU A 141 10.49 2.37 10.70
N VAL A 142 9.68 1.51 10.09
CA VAL A 142 8.64 1.92 9.14
C VAL A 142 7.59 2.81 9.81
N GLY A 143 7.13 2.47 11.02
CA GLY A 143 6.21 3.31 11.80
C GLY A 143 6.78 4.69 12.13
N ALA A 144 8.07 4.78 12.49
CA ALA A 144 8.76 6.04 12.74
C ALA A 144 8.87 6.91 11.47
N LEU A 145 9.18 6.28 10.33
CA LEU A 145 9.21 6.97 9.04
C LEU A 145 7.85 7.56 8.67
N PHE A 146 6.75 6.83 8.94
CA PHE A 146 5.40 7.35 8.73
C PHE A 146 5.10 8.60 9.57
N ILE A 147 5.49 8.60 10.86
CA ILE A 147 5.33 9.78 11.72
C ILE A 147 6.09 10.98 11.14
N GLY A 148 7.33 10.78 10.71
CA GLY A 148 8.13 11.84 10.10
C GLY A 148 7.51 12.38 8.81
N VAL A 149 6.98 11.51 7.96
CA VAL A 149 6.24 11.91 6.76
C VAL A 149 4.99 12.71 7.10
N ILE A 150 4.23 12.33 8.11
CA ILE A 150 3.04 13.08 8.55
C ILE A 150 3.42 14.48 9.03
N ALA A 151 4.56 14.62 9.73
CA ALA A 151 5.08 15.92 10.11
C ALA A 151 5.41 16.78 8.88
N VAL A 152 6.11 16.22 7.88
CA VAL A 152 6.40 16.92 6.60
C VAL A 152 5.09 17.30 5.89
N ALA A 153 4.11 16.41 5.84
CA ALA A 153 2.80 16.66 5.24
C ALA A 153 2.05 17.81 5.94
N THR A 154 2.14 17.85 7.27
CA THR A 154 1.55 18.91 8.09
C THR A 154 2.21 20.25 7.81
N LEU A 155 3.54 20.30 7.72
CA LEU A 155 4.28 21.51 7.34
C LEU A 155 3.90 21.99 5.93
N GLN A 156 3.78 21.09 4.95
CA GLN A 156 3.28 21.44 3.61
C GLN A 156 1.88 22.04 3.67
N PHE A 157 0.97 21.43 4.43
CA PHE A 157 -0.41 21.90 4.56
C PHE A 157 -0.50 23.30 5.21
N LEU A 158 0.45 23.62 6.10
CA LEU A 158 0.60 24.94 6.72
C LEU A 158 1.26 25.98 5.80
N GLY A 159 1.67 25.60 4.59
CA GLY A 159 2.27 26.52 3.61
C GLY A 159 3.78 26.72 3.77
N VAL A 160 4.46 25.87 4.55
CA VAL A 160 5.92 25.90 4.66
C VAL A 160 6.54 25.50 3.32
N ALA A 161 7.42 26.35 2.80
CA ALA A 161 8.17 26.08 1.57
C ALA A 161 9.11 24.89 1.80
N LEU A 162 8.81 23.77 1.15
CA LEU A 162 9.61 22.55 1.20
C LEU A 162 10.15 22.24 -0.20
N PRO A 163 11.27 21.50 -0.33
CA PRO A 163 11.92 21.24 -1.62
C PRO A 163 11.04 20.48 -2.63
N TRP A 164 9.94 19.88 -2.17
CA TRP A 164 8.96 19.20 -3.00
C TRP A 164 7.77 20.12 -3.29
N LYS A 165 7.49 20.42 -4.57
CA LYS A 165 6.30 21.19 -4.96
C LYS A 165 5.03 20.43 -4.58
N PRO A 166 4.18 20.96 -3.68
CA PRO A 166 2.95 20.28 -3.31
C PRO A 166 1.92 20.35 -4.45
N GLU A 167 1.04 19.35 -4.55
CA GLU A 167 -0.06 19.39 -5.53
C GLU A 167 -1.10 20.39 -5.05
N VAL A 168 -1.47 21.33 -5.93
CA VAL A 168 -2.55 22.28 -5.64
C VAL A 168 -3.83 21.76 -6.27
N ARG A 169 -4.85 21.54 -5.45
CA ARG A 169 -6.18 21.13 -5.88
C ARG A 169 -7.19 22.22 -5.62
N ALA A 170 -7.68 22.83 -6.71
CA ALA A 170 -8.71 23.87 -6.67
C ALA A 170 -8.35 24.99 -5.68
N GLY A 171 -7.10 25.47 -5.74
CA GLY A 171 -6.57 26.51 -4.85
C GLY A 171 -6.09 26.03 -3.47
N VAL A 172 -6.27 24.76 -3.10
CA VAL A 172 -5.83 24.21 -1.81
C VAL A 172 -4.56 23.36 -2.00
N ILE A 173 -3.54 23.62 -1.19
CA ILE A 173 -2.34 22.79 -1.10
C ILE A 173 -2.73 21.45 -0.45
N ALA A 174 -2.71 20.35 -1.22
CA ALA A 174 -2.95 19.02 -0.68
C ALA A 174 -1.69 18.53 0.04
N ALA A 175 -1.88 17.91 1.21
CA ALA A 175 -0.76 17.30 1.92
C ALA A 175 -0.36 16.02 1.16
N ASN A 176 0.82 16.02 0.55
CA ASN A 176 1.33 14.87 -0.19
C ASN A 176 2.65 14.33 0.40
N SER A 177 3.28 15.09 1.29
CA SER A 177 4.59 14.79 1.90
C SER A 177 5.68 14.62 0.84
N ILE A 178 6.55 13.62 1.01
CA ILE A 178 7.57 13.17 0.05
C ILE A 178 6.96 12.47 -1.19
N TRP A 179 5.66 12.14 -1.15
CA TRP A 179 4.95 11.57 -2.28
C TRP A 179 4.31 12.71 -3.10
N ASN A 180 4.27 12.58 -4.43
CA ASN A 180 3.70 13.64 -5.28
C ASN A 180 2.21 13.44 -5.59
N GLN A 181 1.60 12.39 -5.05
CA GLN A 181 0.19 12.11 -5.25
C GLN A 181 -0.42 11.89 -3.88
N HIS A 182 -1.40 12.72 -3.52
CA HIS A 182 -2.24 12.57 -2.33
C HIS A 182 -2.82 11.14 -2.21
N THR A 183 -3.07 10.44 -3.32
CA THR A 183 -3.50 9.02 -3.31
C THR A 183 -2.42 8.06 -2.83
N ALA A 184 -1.16 8.28 -3.22
CA ALA A 184 -0.03 7.48 -2.77
C ALA A 184 0.24 7.73 -1.27
N PHE A 185 0.22 8.99 -0.85
CA PHE A 185 0.31 9.36 0.58
C PHE A 185 -0.81 8.69 1.37
N GLY A 186 -2.04 8.79 0.89
CA GLY A 186 -3.21 8.14 1.47
C GLY A 186 -3.10 6.63 1.64
N GLY A 187 -2.79 5.92 0.56
CA GLY A 187 -2.60 4.47 0.61
C GLY A 187 -1.43 4.05 1.51
N ALA A 188 -0.39 4.89 1.62
CA ALA A 188 0.70 4.66 2.54
C ALA A 188 0.26 4.82 4.00
N LEU A 189 -0.62 5.78 4.30
CA LEU A 189 -1.21 5.92 5.63
C LEU A 189 -2.16 4.77 5.98
N THR A 190 -2.84 4.14 5.02
CA THR A 190 -3.56 2.87 5.28
C THR A 190 -2.58 1.82 5.83
N VAL A 191 -1.39 1.69 5.25
CA VAL A 191 -0.38 0.74 5.74
C VAL A 191 0.03 1.09 7.18
N ALA A 192 0.26 2.37 7.47
CA ALA A 192 0.58 2.84 8.82
C ALA A 192 -0.52 2.52 9.84
N VAL A 193 -1.79 2.66 9.42
CA VAL A 193 -2.94 2.28 10.25
C VAL A 193 -3.03 0.78 10.48
N GLY A 194 -2.75 -0.05 9.47
CA GLY A 194 -2.66 -1.50 9.67
C GLY A 194 -1.54 -1.89 10.64
N LEU A 195 -0.39 -1.22 10.58
CA LEU A 195 0.70 -1.39 11.55
C LEU A 195 0.28 -0.95 12.96
N SER A 196 -0.47 0.15 13.09
CA SER A 196 -1.07 0.57 14.37
C SER A 196 -1.99 -0.49 14.95
N VAL A 197 -2.86 -1.10 14.12
CA VAL A 197 -3.73 -2.21 14.54
C VAL A 197 -2.93 -3.41 15.03
N ALA A 198 -1.84 -3.78 14.34
CA ALA A 198 -0.92 -4.82 14.78
C ALA A 198 -0.31 -4.47 16.15
N ALA A 199 0.27 -3.28 16.28
CA ALA A 199 0.87 -2.80 17.52
C ALA A 199 -0.12 -2.71 18.69
N PHE A 200 -1.42 -2.54 18.41
CA PHE A 200 -2.45 -2.49 19.45
C PHE A 200 -2.76 -3.86 20.08
N ARG A 201 -2.54 -4.97 19.34
CA ARG A 201 -2.73 -6.35 19.86
C ARG A 201 -1.63 -6.82 20.79
N LEU A 202 -0.67 -5.96 21.00
CA LEU A 202 0.67 -6.28 21.36
C LEU A 202 0.92 -5.61 22.75
N PRO A 203 1.20 -6.36 23.84
CA PRO A 203 1.34 -5.79 25.18
C PRO A 203 2.48 -4.78 25.26
N GLY A 204 2.26 -3.65 25.94
CA GLY A 204 3.26 -2.57 26.06
C GLY A 204 3.26 -1.55 24.91
N GLU A 205 2.64 -1.83 23.76
CA GLU A 205 2.71 -0.95 22.59
C GLU A 205 1.46 -0.12 22.31
N ARG A 206 0.49 -0.13 23.22
CA ARG A 206 -0.77 0.61 23.04
C ARG A 206 -0.55 2.11 22.84
N VAL A 207 0.47 2.69 23.46
CA VAL A 207 0.80 4.12 23.30
C VAL A 207 1.35 4.37 21.90
N SER A 208 2.38 3.63 21.47
CA SER A 208 2.94 3.69 20.12
C SER A 208 1.86 3.48 19.05
N ALA A 209 0.99 2.49 19.25
CA ALA A 209 -0.14 2.16 18.39
C ALA A 209 -1.13 3.32 18.29
N THR A 210 -1.47 3.94 19.42
CA THR A 210 -2.39 5.09 19.45
C THR A 210 -1.78 6.31 18.74
N ILE A 211 -0.50 6.61 19.00
CA ILE A 211 0.21 7.70 18.31
C ILE A 211 0.19 7.46 16.80
N LEU A 212 0.66 6.29 16.35
CA LEU A 212 0.69 5.97 14.92
C LEU A 212 -0.71 5.99 14.30
N GLY A 213 -1.72 5.47 14.98
CA GLY A 213 -3.11 5.44 14.51
C GLY A 213 -3.72 6.83 14.38
N VAL A 214 -3.59 7.67 15.42
CA VAL A 214 -4.11 9.04 15.42
C VAL A 214 -3.38 9.92 14.42
N SER A 215 -2.04 9.84 14.37
CA SER A 215 -1.24 10.59 13.40
C SER A 215 -1.59 10.18 11.96
N SER A 216 -1.74 8.89 11.70
CA SER A 216 -2.09 8.40 10.36
C SER A 216 -3.52 8.79 9.98
N ALA A 217 -4.46 8.76 10.92
CA ALA A 217 -5.81 9.25 10.69
C ALA A 217 -5.83 10.75 10.39
N GLY A 218 -5.07 11.55 11.15
CA GLY A 218 -4.86 12.97 10.87
C GLY A 218 -4.26 13.18 9.49
N GLY A 219 -3.22 12.43 9.12
CA GLY A 219 -2.60 12.50 7.80
C GLY A 219 -3.57 12.15 6.66
N ILE A 220 -4.45 11.15 6.85
CA ILE A 220 -5.46 10.78 5.86
C ILE A 220 -6.43 11.95 5.65
N LEU A 221 -6.89 12.59 6.74
CA LEU A 221 -7.75 13.76 6.69
C LEU A 221 -7.07 14.92 5.94
N LEU A 222 -5.79 15.17 6.24
CA LEU A 222 -4.98 16.22 5.63
C LEU A 222 -4.64 15.94 4.16
N SER A 223 -4.57 14.67 3.75
CA SER A 223 -4.32 14.30 2.35
C SER A 223 -5.43 14.76 1.40
N THR A 224 -6.62 15.06 1.93
CA THR A 224 -7.82 15.45 1.18
C THR A 224 -8.28 14.41 0.14
N ALA A 225 -7.68 13.21 0.14
CA ALA A 225 -8.12 12.09 -0.66
C ALA A 225 -9.43 11.55 -0.07
N ARG A 226 -10.54 12.12 -0.55
CA ARG A 226 -11.95 11.90 -0.12
C ARG A 226 -12.42 10.44 -0.08
N ARG A 227 -11.59 9.49 -0.48
CA ARG A 227 -11.94 8.06 -0.62
C ARG A 227 -11.34 7.22 0.51
N LEU A 228 -10.32 7.75 1.17
CA LEU A 228 -9.67 7.17 2.36
C LEU A 228 -10.50 7.33 3.64
N PHE A 229 -11.63 8.04 3.59
CA PHE A 229 -12.60 8.06 4.69
C PHE A 229 -13.22 6.67 4.92
N VAL A 230 -13.34 5.86 3.86
CA VAL A 230 -13.76 4.46 4.02
C VAL A 230 -12.65 3.64 4.68
N SER A 231 -11.38 3.88 4.32
CA SER A 231 -10.20 3.30 4.99
C SER A 231 -10.16 3.64 6.48
N LEU A 232 -10.52 4.87 6.84
CA LEU A 232 -10.67 5.31 8.23
C LEU A 232 -11.78 4.56 8.97
N ALA A 233 -12.92 4.31 8.33
CA ALA A 233 -14.00 3.52 8.93
C ALA A 233 -13.59 2.06 9.13
N VAL A 234 -12.97 1.45 8.12
CA VAL A 234 -12.41 0.09 8.18
C VAL A 234 -11.36 -0.01 9.30
N ALA A 235 -10.51 0.99 9.42
CA ALA A 235 -9.51 1.10 10.48
C ALA A 235 -10.08 1.29 11.88
N ALA A 236 -11.12 2.11 12.03
CA ALA A 236 -11.79 2.31 13.31
C ALA A 236 -12.45 1.01 13.77
N MET A 237 -13.13 0.31 12.84
CA MET A 237 -13.63 -1.04 13.09
C MET A 237 -12.50 -1.99 13.44
N ALA A 238 -11.36 -1.91 12.74
CA ALA A 238 -10.20 -2.75 12.97
C ALA A 238 -9.62 -2.63 14.38
N MET A 239 -9.38 -1.40 14.83
CA MET A 239 -8.91 -1.11 16.18
C MET A 239 -9.93 -1.58 17.22
N PHE A 240 -11.24 -1.44 16.94
CA PHE A 240 -12.27 -1.95 17.83
C PHE A 240 -12.23 -3.48 17.97
N PHE A 241 -12.05 -4.21 16.88
CA PHE A 241 -11.95 -5.68 16.89
C PHE A 241 -10.60 -6.21 17.38
N ALA A 242 -9.54 -5.39 17.33
CA ALA A 242 -8.22 -5.73 17.85
C ALA A 242 -8.18 -5.79 19.39
N LEU A 243 -9.11 -5.11 20.07
CA LEU A 243 -9.22 -5.06 21.53
C LEU A 243 -9.57 -6.43 22.15
N PRO A 244 -8.94 -6.80 23.28
CA PRO A 244 -9.38 -7.92 24.12
C PRO A 244 -10.87 -7.79 24.48
N SER A 245 -11.59 -8.91 24.62
CA SER A 245 -13.03 -8.93 24.97
C SER A 245 -13.34 -8.14 26.26
N SER A 246 -12.47 -8.24 27.26
CA SER A 246 -12.56 -7.47 28.52
C SER A 246 -12.39 -5.96 28.31
N ALA A 247 -11.52 -5.54 27.39
CA ALA A 247 -11.34 -4.13 27.03
C ALA A 247 -12.51 -3.61 26.17
N ARG A 248 -13.08 -4.45 25.28
CA ARG A 248 -14.30 -4.11 24.52
C ARG A 248 -15.50 -3.88 25.45
N ALA A 249 -15.67 -4.74 26.46
CA ALA A 249 -16.70 -4.54 27.49
C ALA A 249 -16.46 -3.25 28.28
N ARG A 250 -15.19 -2.95 28.62
CA ARG A 250 -14.81 -1.72 29.33
C ARG A 250 -15.04 -0.47 28.47
N ILE A 251 -14.75 -0.48 27.17
CA ILE A 251 -15.08 0.62 26.25
C ILE A 251 -16.58 0.81 26.13
N ARG A 252 -17.36 -0.28 26.11
CA ARG A 252 -18.83 -0.21 26.13
C ARG A 252 -19.35 0.50 27.40
N SER A 253 -18.68 0.29 28.54
CA SER A 253 -18.94 1.07 29.76
C SER A 253 -18.33 2.48 29.75
N SER A 254 -17.17 2.70 29.12
CA SER A 254 -16.53 4.01 28.97
C SER A 254 -17.19 4.90 27.92
N LEU A 255 -18.00 4.35 27.02
CA LEU A 255 -18.94 5.12 26.19
C LEU A 255 -20.00 5.83 27.06
N GLN A 256 -20.16 5.46 28.33
CA GLN A 256 -20.91 6.27 29.31
C GLN A 256 -20.10 7.50 29.78
N ILE A 257 -18.76 7.49 29.70
CA ILE A 257 -17.91 8.66 29.95
C ILE A 257 -18.08 9.71 28.83
N VAL A 258 -18.40 9.29 27.61
CA VAL A 258 -18.78 10.20 26.51
C VAL A 258 -20.06 10.98 26.85
N ARG A 259 -20.89 10.50 27.78
CA ARG A 259 -22.03 11.26 28.33
C ARG A 259 -21.63 12.28 29.41
N ARG A 260 -20.37 12.32 29.85
CA ARG A 260 -19.92 13.32 30.82
C ARG A 260 -19.73 14.68 30.12
N PRO A 261 -20.35 15.75 30.63
CA PRO A 261 -20.34 17.06 29.99
C PRO A 261 -18.92 17.61 29.77
N ALA A 262 -17.97 17.32 30.67
CA ALA A 262 -16.58 17.77 30.53
C ALA A 262 -15.84 17.14 29.33
N PHE A 263 -16.07 15.85 29.05
CA PHE A 263 -15.47 15.18 27.88
C PHE A 263 -16.10 15.71 26.59
N LEU A 264 -17.42 15.91 26.60
CA LEU A 264 -18.15 16.58 25.52
C LEU A 264 -17.61 17.99 25.27
N VAL A 265 -17.34 18.79 26.31
CA VAL A 265 -16.77 20.13 26.18
C VAL A 265 -15.36 20.09 25.58
N VAL A 266 -14.49 19.17 26.01
CA VAL A 266 -13.14 19.03 25.44
C VAL A 266 -13.18 18.56 23.98
N VAL A 267 -14.05 17.59 23.66
CA VAL A 267 -14.24 17.12 22.29
C VAL A 267 -14.87 18.20 21.42
N ILE A 268 -15.85 18.96 21.91
CA ILE A 268 -16.46 20.10 21.22
C ILE A 268 -15.46 21.24 21.06
N ALA A 269 -14.59 21.50 22.03
CA ALA A 269 -13.53 22.50 21.94
C ALA A 269 -12.43 22.09 20.95
N ALA A 270 -12.01 20.82 20.96
CA ALA A 270 -11.04 20.29 20.01
C ALA A 270 -11.62 20.21 18.59
N LEU A 271 -12.88 19.78 18.45
CA LEU A 271 -13.62 19.84 17.20
C LEU A 271 -13.76 21.29 16.76
N GLY A 272 -14.21 22.20 17.62
CA GLY A 272 -14.36 23.63 17.33
C GLY A 272 -13.06 24.28 16.86
N LEU A 273 -11.93 23.99 17.51
CA LEU A 273 -10.61 24.45 17.09
C LEU A 273 -10.23 23.87 15.71
N ALA A 274 -10.51 22.58 15.47
CA ALA A 274 -10.31 21.93 14.19
C ALA A 274 -11.26 22.48 13.10
N THR A 275 -12.51 22.83 13.44
CA THR A 275 -13.49 23.42 12.52
C THR A 275 -13.11 24.85 12.15
N VAL A 276 -12.55 25.64 13.07
CA VAL A 276 -12.07 26.99 12.76
C VAL A 276 -10.78 26.94 11.92
N ALA A 277 -9.83 26.07 12.27
CA ALA A 277 -8.54 25.98 11.58
C ALA A 277 -8.61 25.26 10.22
N ILE A 278 -9.46 24.24 10.09
CA ILE A 278 -9.49 23.31 8.93
C ILE A 278 -10.88 23.30 8.26
N GLY A 279 -11.94 23.70 8.94
CA GLY A 279 -13.33 23.60 8.46
C GLY A 279 -13.64 24.35 7.15
N PRO A 280 -13.16 25.59 6.91
CA PRO A 280 -13.36 26.25 5.62
C PRO A 280 -12.73 25.46 4.46
N ARG A 281 -11.57 24.83 4.70
CA ARG A 281 -10.90 23.98 3.71
C ARG A 281 -11.66 22.66 3.50
N ILE A 282 -12.22 22.05 4.55
CA ILE A 282 -13.05 20.84 4.46
C ILE A 282 -14.36 21.11 3.72
N ALA A 283 -15.02 22.25 4.00
CA ALA A 283 -16.25 22.65 3.32
C ALA A 283 -16.03 22.83 1.81
N ASN A 284 -14.97 23.56 1.43
CA ASN A 284 -14.56 23.68 0.03
C ASN A 284 -14.26 22.31 -0.60
N LEU A 285 -13.59 21.41 0.12
CA LEU A 285 -13.34 20.05 -0.37
C LEU A 285 -14.63 19.24 -0.52
N ALA A 286 -15.59 19.35 0.40
CA ALA A 286 -16.86 18.66 0.33
C ALA A 286 -17.69 19.16 -0.86
N GLU A 287 -17.81 20.47 -1.04
CA GLU A 287 -18.50 21.09 -2.16
C GLU A 287 -17.89 20.69 -3.51
N LEU A 288 -16.56 20.76 -3.62
CA LEU A 288 -15.83 20.27 -4.79
C LEU A 288 -15.94 18.75 -4.97
N THR A 289 -16.34 17.98 -3.95
CA THR A 289 -16.62 16.53 -4.10
C THR A 289 -17.96 16.34 -4.74
N TRP A 290 -18.94 17.05 -4.19
CA TRP A 290 -20.31 17.06 -4.69
C TRP A 290 -20.37 17.45 -6.16
N GLN A 291 -19.76 18.59 -6.51
CA GLN A 291 -19.71 19.07 -7.89
C GLN A 291 -19.02 18.07 -8.82
N ARG A 292 -17.86 17.50 -8.42
CA ARG A 292 -17.06 16.63 -9.29
C ARG A 292 -17.62 15.21 -9.45
N TYR A 293 -18.27 14.66 -8.44
CA TYR A 293 -18.66 13.24 -8.39
C TYR A 293 -20.16 12.99 -8.36
N VAL A 294 -20.98 14.02 -8.15
CA VAL A 294 -22.45 13.87 -8.15
C VAL A 294 -23.06 14.63 -9.32
N VAL A 295 -22.66 15.88 -9.54
CA VAL A 295 -23.28 16.75 -10.56
C VAL A 295 -22.78 16.45 -11.98
N GLU A 296 -21.48 16.23 -12.17
CA GLU A 296 -20.87 16.06 -13.52
C GLU A 296 -20.39 14.63 -13.82
N LEU A 297 -20.97 13.61 -13.19
CA LEU A 297 -20.46 12.23 -13.22
C LEU A 297 -20.20 11.71 -14.65
N THR A 298 -21.14 11.93 -15.58
CA THR A 298 -21.09 11.46 -16.97
C THR A 298 -20.02 12.15 -17.84
N GLN A 299 -19.52 13.30 -17.39
CA GLN A 299 -18.47 14.04 -18.08
C GLN A 299 -17.05 13.64 -17.62
N ARG A 300 -16.94 12.79 -16.59
CA ARG A 300 -15.66 12.36 -16.02
C ARG A 300 -15.05 11.20 -16.81
N ASP A 301 -13.76 11.33 -17.12
CA ASP A 301 -12.98 10.28 -17.78
C ASP A 301 -13.07 8.94 -17.04
N ARG A 302 -13.05 8.94 -15.70
CA ARG A 302 -13.15 7.71 -14.91
C ARG A 302 -14.51 7.02 -15.03
N TYR A 303 -15.60 7.77 -15.12
CA TYR A 303 -16.93 7.18 -15.34
C TYR A 303 -17.00 6.55 -16.73
N ARG A 304 -16.53 7.27 -17.76
CA ARG A 304 -16.46 6.76 -19.14
C ARG A 304 -15.56 5.54 -19.27
N LEU A 305 -14.50 5.44 -18.46
CA LEU A 305 -13.66 4.25 -18.40
C LEU A 305 -14.44 3.03 -17.92
N TYR A 306 -15.25 3.15 -16.86
CA TYR A 306 -16.11 2.04 -16.42
C TYR A 306 -17.17 1.70 -17.46
N GLU A 307 -17.81 2.70 -18.06
CA GLU A 307 -18.79 2.47 -19.12
C GLU A 307 -18.16 1.69 -20.30
N GLY A 308 -16.98 2.09 -20.75
CA GLY A 308 -16.25 1.35 -21.78
C GLY A 308 -15.83 -0.05 -21.32
N ALA A 309 -15.46 -0.25 -20.05
CA ALA A 309 -15.19 -1.58 -19.51
C ALA A 309 -16.42 -2.49 -19.62
N PHE A 310 -17.60 -2.01 -19.25
CA PHE A 310 -18.85 -2.76 -19.38
C PHE A 310 -19.16 -3.11 -20.83
N ARG A 311 -19.00 -2.17 -21.78
CA ARG A 311 -19.18 -2.44 -23.21
C ARG A 311 -18.22 -3.51 -23.75
N LEU A 312 -16.98 -3.57 -23.25
CA LEU A 312 -16.02 -4.61 -23.61
C LEU A 312 -16.38 -5.97 -23.01
N VAL A 313 -16.88 -5.99 -21.78
CA VAL A 313 -17.36 -7.21 -21.11
C VAL A 313 -18.58 -7.79 -21.83
N GLU A 314 -19.51 -6.97 -22.31
CA GLU A 314 -20.66 -7.44 -23.10
C GLU A 314 -20.22 -8.22 -24.35
N ARG A 315 -19.08 -7.86 -24.96
CA ARG A 315 -18.53 -8.53 -26.14
C ARG A 315 -17.71 -9.77 -25.81
N SER A 316 -17.09 -9.82 -24.62
CA SER A 316 -16.21 -10.92 -24.21
C SER A 316 -16.36 -11.21 -22.71
N PRO A 317 -17.51 -11.76 -22.27
CA PRO A 317 -17.89 -11.76 -20.86
C PRO A 317 -17.04 -12.69 -20.00
N LEU A 318 -16.65 -13.86 -20.52
CA LEU A 318 -15.96 -14.88 -19.74
C LEU A 318 -14.48 -14.55 -19.51
N LEU A 319 -13.77 -14.23 -20.58
CA LEU A 319 -12.31 -14.04 -20.56
C LEU A 319 -11.86 -12.58 -20.71
N GLY A 320 -12.77 -11.65 -21.04
CA GLY A 320 -12.38 -10.27 -21.33
C GLY A 320 -11.65 -10.13 -22.66
N ARG A 321 -10.99 -8.98 -22.88
CA ARG A 321 -10.28 -8.61 -24.12
C ARG A 321 -8.80 -8.93 -24.11
N GLY A 322 -8.28 -9.49 -23.02
CA GLY A 322 -6.89 -9.83 -22.83
C GLY A 322 -6.15 -8.82 -21.93
N PRO A 323 -5.07 -9.25 -21.25
CA PRO A 323 -4.25 -8.38 -20.41
C PRO A 323 -3.69 -7.19 -21.19
N ALA A 324 -3.49 -6.06 -20.52
CA ALA A 324 -2.93 -4.85 -21.12
C ALA A 324 -3.75 -4.24 -22.27
N THR A 325 -5.02 -4.58 -22.41
CA THR A 325 -5.88 -4.04 -23.47
C THR A 325 -6.75 -2.87 -23.02
N TYR A 326 -7.13 -2.75 -21.74
CA TYR A 326 -8.04 -1.68 -21.34
C TYR A 326 -7.99 -1.31 -19.86
N GLY A 327 -7.86 0.00 -19.58
CA GLY A 327 -8.02 0.58 -18.26
C GLY A 327 -6.82 0.36 -17.31
N SER A 328 -5.89 -0.53 -17.66
CA SER A 328 -4.65 -0.78 -16.92
C SER A 328 -3.52 0.16 -17.34
N TYR A 329 -2.50 0.29 -16.48
CA TYR A 329 -1.28 1.04 -16.83
C TYR A 329 -0.60 0.47 -18.08
N ALA A 330 -0.58 -0.85 -18.25
CA ALA A 330 0.01 -1.47 -19.43
C ALA A 330 -0.73 -1.07 -20.72
N SER A 331 -2.07 -1.05 -20.70
CA SER A 331 -2.87 -0.62 -21.86
C SER A 331 -2.66 0.85 -22.26
N VAL A 332 -2.21 1.67 -21.31
CA VAL A 332 -1.79 3.04 -21.57
C VAL A 332 -0.46 3.07 -22.31
N VAL A 333 0.54 2.33 -21.80
CA VAL A 333 1.90 2.28 -22.35
C VAL A 333 1.92 1.71 -23.76
N PHE A 334 1.14 0.67 -24.02
CA PHE A 334 1.06 0.02 -25.33
C PHE A 334 0.08 0.71 -26.30
N ASP A 335 -0.51 1.85 -25.91
CA ASP A 335 -1.48 2.61 -26.71
C ASP A 335 -2.59 1.74 -27.33
N SER A 336 -3.25 0.93 -26.47
CA SER A 336 -4.21 -0.07 -26.93
C SER A 336 -5.36 0.52 -27.78
N PRO A 337 -5.72 -0.12 -28.91
CA PRO A 337 -6.83 0.32 -29.76
C PRO A 337 -8.21 0.16 -29.10
N ALA A 338 -8.32 -0.65 -28.04
CA ALA A 338 -9.59 -0.92 -27.36
C ALA A 338 -10.25 0.36 -26.80
N TYR A 339 -9.46 1.39 -26.47
CA TYR A 339 -10.00 2.69 -26.06
C TYR A 339 -10.82 3.37 -27.16
N GLN A 340 -10.38 3.25 -28.42
CA GLN A 340 -11.09 3.81 -29.57
C GLN A 340 -12.36 3.02 -29.88
N GLU A 341 -12.32 1.69 -29.73
CA GLU A 341 -13.49 0.80 -29.95
C GLU A 341 -14.71 1.15 -29.10
N VAL A 342 -14.47 1.70 -27.90
CA VAL A 342 -15.53 2.11 -26.96
C VAL A 342 -15.79 3.62 -26.98
N GLY A 343 -15.21 4.34 -27.94
CA GLY A 343 -15.38 5.79 -28.09
C GLY A 343 -14.70 6.61 -27.00
N PHE A 344 -13.76 6.02 -26.25
CA PHE A 344 -12.98 6.74 -25.25
C PHE A 344 -11.80 7.46 -25.89
N ARG A 345 -11.96 8.76 -26.15
CA ARG A 345 -10.85 9.63 -26.52
C ARG A 345 -10.17 10.17 -25.27
N ARG A 346 -8.88 9.87 -25.16
CA ARG A 346 -8.00 10.35 -24.08
C ARG A 346 -7.95 11.88 -24.13
N ARG A 347 -8.68 12.56 -23.24
CA ARG A 347 -8.70 14.03 -23.16
C ARG A 347 -7.41 14.63 -22.61
N ASN A 348 -6.62 13.84 -21.87
CA ASN A 348 -5.33 14.23 -21.32
C ASN A 348 -4.30 13.10 -21.53
N PRO A 349 -3.13 13.36 -22.16
CA PRO A 349 -2.10 12.36 -22.40
C PRO A 349 -1.48 11.77 -21.11
N SER A 350 -1.65 12.43 -19.96
CA SER A 350 -1.23 11.91 -18.64
C SER A 350 -2.20 10.91 -18.00
N MET A 351 -3.26 10.54 -18.73
CA MET A 351 -4.27 9.49 -18.52
C MET A 351 -4.60 8.97 -17.11
N VAL A 352 -5.91 8.92 -16.88
CA VAL A 352 -6.55 8.23 -15.75
C VAL A 352 -6.48 6.72 -16.00
N VAL A 353 -5.66 6.01 -15.23
CA VAL A 353 -5.81 4.55 -15.08
C VAL A 353 -7.17 4.31 -14.42
N GLY A 354 -7.93 3.33 -14.95
CA GLY A 354 -9.19 2.92 -14.37
C GLY A 354 -9.01 2.36 -12.97
N GLY A 355 -10.11 2.16 -12.24
CA GLY A 355 -10.04 1.32 -11.04
C GLY A 355 -9.63 -0.10 -11.41
N GLN A 356 -8.84 -0.75 -10.55
CA GLN A 356 -8.33 -2.10 -10.80
C GLN A 356 -9.43 -3.08 -11.16
N LEU A 357 -10.60 -3.01 -10.51
CA LEU A 357 -11.71 -3.93 -10.80
C LEU A 357 -12.32 -3.70 -12.19
N GLY A 358 -12.40 -2.43 -12.61
CA GLY A 358 -12.89 -2.06 -13.94
C GLY A 358 -11.95 -2.53 -15.06
N SER A 359 -10.63 -2.42 -14.85
CA SER A 359 -9.67 -2.97 -15.79
C SER A 359 -9.64 -4.50 -15.74
N MET A 360 -9.73 -5.11 -14.55
CA MET A 360 -9.75 -6.57 -14.40
C MET A 360 -10.93 -7.21 -15.14
N ILE A 361 -12.14 -6.66 -15.00
CA ILE A 361 -13.30 -7.23 -15.69
C ILE A 361 -13.19 -7.07 -17.21
N ALA A 362 -12.68 -5.93 -17.70
CA ALA A 362 -12.49 -5.71 -19.13
C ALA A 362 -11.39 -6.60 -19.74
N GLU A 363 -10.27 -6.78 -19.04
CA GLU A 363 -9.11 -7.51 -19.55
C GLU A 363 -9.18 -9.03 -19.32
N TYR A 364 -9.78 -9.47 -18.20
CA TYR A 364 -9.77 -10.88 -17.76
C TYR A 364 -11.18 -11.50 -17.65
N GLY A 365 -12.24 -10.71 -17.87
CA GLY A 365 -13.62 -11.17 -17.82
C GLY A 365 -14.09 -11.59 -16.43
N VAL A 366 -15.28 -12.17 -16.39
CA VAL A 366 -15.91 -12.67 -15.16
C VAL A 366 -15.06 -13.76 -14.51
N LEU A 367 -14.44 -14.65 -15.29
CA LEU A 367 -13.59 -15.72 -14.74
C LEU A 367 -12.37 -15.15 -14.02
N GLY A 368 -11.74 -14.11 -14.59
CA GLY A 368 -10.63 -13.42 -13.93
C GLY A 368 -11.06 -12.76 -12.63
N VAL A 369 -12.18 -12.05 -12.63
CA VAL A 369 -12.72 -11.42 -11.40
C VAL A 369 -13.03 -12.46 -10.32
N LEU A 370 -13.61 -13.61 -10.69
CA LEU A 370 -13.89 -14.70 -9.75
C LEU A 370 -12.61 -15.34 -9.19
N ALA A 371 -11.58 -15.55 -10.02
CA ALA A 371 -10.29 -16.06 -9.57
C ALA A 371 -9.61 -15.08 -8.60
N PHE A 372 -9.66 -13.78 -8.89
CA PHE A 372 -9.13 -12.74 -8.00
C PHE A 372 -9.93 -12.65 -6.68
N ALA A 373 -11.27 -12.70 -6.74
CA ALA A 373 -12.11 -12.74 -5.56
C ALA A 373 -11.82 -13.98 -4.71
N SER A 374 -11.59 -15.14 -5.34
CA SER A 374 -11.20 -16.37 -4.68
C SER A 374 -9.82 -16.25 -4.00
N PHE A 375 -8.86 -15.59 -4.64
CA PHE A 375 -7.57 -15.27 -4.03
C PHE A 375 -7.74 -14.48 -2.73
N VAL A 376 -8.53 -13.40 -2.76
CA VAL A 376 -8.81 -12.58 -1.57
C VAL A 376 -9.53 -13.39 -0.49
N ALA A 377 -10.59 -14.13 -0.85
CA ALA A 377 -11.38 -14.90 0.09
C ALA A 377 -10.55 -16.01 0.78
N LEU A 378 -9.74 -16.74 0.00
CA LEU A 378 -8.83 -17.76 0.55
C LEU A 378 -7.75 -17.15 1.43
N LEU A 379 -7.26 -15.95 1.09
CA LEU A 379 -6.26 -15.24 1.89
C LEU A 379 -6.83 -14.86 3.27
N VAL A 380 -8.01 -14.24 3.29
CA VAL A 380 -8.70 -13.91 4.55
C VAL A 380 -9.01 -15.18 5.35
N ARG A 381 -9.48 -16.24 4.69
CA ARG A 381 -9.75 -17.54 5.35
C ARG A 381 -8.50 -18.15 5.99
N ALA A 382 -7.33 -17.98 5.37
CA ALA A 382 -6.06 -18.45 5.94
C ALA A 382 -5.60 -17.60 7.14
N LEU A 383 -5.80 -16.28 7.09
CA LEU A 383 -5.39 -15.36 8.15
C LEU A 383 -6.33 -15.35 9.36
N LEU A 384 -7.62 -15.62 9.16
CA LEU A 384 -8.61 -15.61 10.23
C LEU A 384 -8.25 -16.47 11.46
N PRO A 385 -7.91 -17.78 11.32
CA PRO A 385 -7.54 -18.59 12.47
C PRO A 385 -6.29 -18.06 13.19
N ILE A 386 -5.30 -17.56 12.43
CA ILE A 386 -4.07 -16.96 12.97
C ILE A 386 -4.40 -15.70 13.79
N SER A 387 -5.23 -14.82 13.23
CA SER A 387 -5.67 -13.58 13.90
C SER A 387 -6.49 -13.83 15.17
N ARG A 388 -7.09 -15.02 15.29
CA ARG A 388 -7.86 -15.47 16.46
C ARG A 388 -7.02 -16.27 17.46
N GLY A 389 -5.75 -16.54 17.15
CA GLY A 389 -4.82 -17.23 18.04
C GLY A 389 -4.46 -16.42 19.30
N ALA A 390 -3.47 -16.89 20.05
CA ALA A 390 -3.05 -16.27 21.31
C ALA A 390 -2.72 -14.77 21.11
N SER A 391 -3.40 -13.92 21.87
CA SER A 391 -3.16 -12.47 21.88
C SER A 391 -1.76 -12.15 22.41
N GLY A 392 -1.09 -11.17 21.82
CA GLY A 392 0.25 -10.73 22.23
C GLY A 392 1.41 -11.31 21.41
N THR A 393 1.13 -12.12 20.39
CA THR A 393 2.13 -12.62 19.43
C THR A 393 2.23 -11.71 18.21
N ILE A 394 3.44 -11.57 17.65
CA ILE A 394 3.67 -10.82 16.40
C ILE A 394 2.93 -11.50 15.24
N HIS A 395 2.86 -12.83 15.29
CA HIS A 395 2.11 -13.66 14.34
C HIS A 395 0.63 -13.24 14.24
N ALA A 396 -0.09 -13.18 15.37
CA ALA A 396 -1.49 -12.77 15.39
C ALA A 396 -1.66 -11.28 15.02
N ALA A 397 -0.72 -10.42 15.42
CA ALA A 397 -0.72 -9.00 15.12
C ALA A 397 -0.63 -8.73 13.60
N LEU A 398 0.35 -9.35 12.92
CA LEU A 398 0.52 -9.24 11.47
C LEU A 398 -0.66 -9.81 10.69
N ALA A 399 -1.20 -10.97 11.10
CA ALA A 399 -2.37 -11.54 10.45
C ALA A 399 -3.60 -10.63 10.56
N THR A 400 -3.77 -9.96 11.71
CA THR A 400 -4.85 -8.99 11.93
C THR A 400 -4.69 -7.78 11.02
N ALA A 401 -3.49 -7.18 10.99
CA ALA A 401 -3.19 -6.07 10.09
C ALA A 401 -3.41 -6.45 8.62
N GLY A 402 -2.97 -7.64 8.22
CA GLY A 402 -3.14 -8.18 6.88
C GLY A 402 -4.60 -8.25 6.43
N ILE A 403 -5.51 -8.74 7.28
CA ILE A 403 -6.95 -8.80 6.97
C ILE A 403 -7.50 -7.39 6.69
N PHE A 404 -7.13 -6.40 7.51
CA PHE A 404 -7.63 -5.04 7.35
C PHE A 404 -7.02 -4.31 6.15
N MET A 405 -5.73 -4.49 5.90
CA MET A 405 -5.10 -3.95 4.70
C MET A 405 -5.76 -4.55 3.44
N VAL A 406 -5.99 -5.86 3.39
CA VAL A 406 -6.66 -6.49 2.23
C VAL A 406 -8.08 -5.97 2.05
N ALA A 407 -8.85 -5.81 3.14
CA ALA A 407 -10.19 -5.24 3.07
C ALA A 407 -10.15 -3.81 2.50
N ASP A 408 -9.21 -2.97 2.94
CA ASP A 408 -9.05 -1.63 2.41
C ASP A 408 -8.68 -1.62 0.93
N LEU A 409 -7.73 -2.48 0.52
CA LEU A 409 -7.31 -2.58 -0.87
C LEU A 409 -8.44 -3.03 -1.80
N VAL A 410 -9.34 -3.91 -1.35
CA VAL A 410 -10.51 -4.32 -2.15
C VAL A 410 -11.45 -3.14 -2.39
N VAL A 411 -11.72 -2.35 -1.36
CA VAL A 411 -12.54 -1.13 -1.48
C VAL A 411 -11.86 -0.13 -2.42
N GLU A 412 -10.56 0.10 -2.24
CA GLU A 412 -9.81 1.07 -3.02
C GLU A 412 -9.59 0.61 -4.47
N ALA A 413 -9.57 -0.70 -4.72
CA ALA A 413 -9.45 -1.30 -6.06
C ALA A 413 -10.64 -1.03 -6.97
N VAL A 414 -11.81 -0.67 -6.42
CA VAL A 414 -12.92 -0.17 -7.22
C VAL A 414 -12.47 1.05 -8.01
N VAL A 415 -11.63 1.90 -7.42
CA VAL A 415 -11.36 3.26 -7.89
C VAL A 415 -9.94 3.43 -8.44
N ASN A 416 -8.96 2.74 -7.86
CA ASN A 416 -7.55 2.92 -8.15
C ASN A 416 -6.87 1.57 -8.45
N PRO A 417 -5.78 1.57 -9.22
CA PRO A 417 -5.01 0.35 -9.53
C PRO A 417 -4.10 -0.08 -8.35
N VAL A 418 -4.65 -0.20 -7.13
CA VAL A 418 -3.85 -0.38 -5.91
C VAL A 418 -3.06 -1.68 -5.86
N PHE A 419 -3.57 -2.74 -6.48
CA PHE A 419 -2.87 -4.03 -6.59
C PHE A 419 -1.71 -4.00 -7.60
N SER A 420 -1.57 -2.91 -8.36
CA SER A 420 -0.41 -2.67 -9.23
C SER A 420 0.63 -1.75 -8.56
N ASN A 421 0.29 -1.10 -7.43
CA ASN A 421 1.20 -0.20 -6.72
C ASN A 421 2.20 -0.98 -5.88
N SER A 422 3.49 -0.84 -6.19
CA SER A 422 4.59 -1.60 -5.58
C SER A 422 4.74 -1.36 -4.09
N PHE A 423 4.63 -0.10 -3.65
CA PHE A 423 4.78 0.27 -2.24
C PHE A 423 3.68 -0.40 -1.40
N ILE A 424 2.43 -0.21 -1.81
CA ILE A 424 1.26 -0.71 -1.09
C ILE A 424 1.26 -2.24 -1.08
N THR A 425 1.44 -2.87 -2.25
CA THR A 425 1.43 -4.33 -2.37
C THR A 425 2.60 -4.99 -1.65
N PHE A 426 3.79 -4.39 -1.65
CA PHE A 426 4.93 -4.90 -0.91
C PHE A 426 4.62 -4.97 0.60
N PHE A 427 4.26 -3.86 1.23
CA PHE A 427 4.03 -3.83 2.67
C PHE A 427 2.87 -4.72 3.10
N THR A 428 1.80 -4.79 2.31
CA THR A 428 0.66 -5.65 2.60
C THR A 428 0.97 -7.14 2.39
N PHE A 429 1.42 -7.53 1.19
CA PHE A 429 1.49 -8.95 0.83
C PHE A 429 2.76 -9.66 1.30
N VAL A 430 3.90 -8.96 1.41
CA VAL A 430 5.08 -9.53 2.08
C VAL A 430 4.79 -9.75 3.55
N GLY A 431 4.17 -8.76 4.23
CA GLY A 431 3.78 -8.87 5.64
C GLY A 431 2.79 -10.01 5.89
N ILE A 432 1.80 -10.17 5.02
CA ILE A 432 0.86 -11.30 5.06
C ILE A 432 1.58 -12.64 4.81
N GLY A 433 2.48 -12.71 3.84
CA GLY A 433 3.23 -13.93 3.54
C GLY A 433 4.07 -14.38 4.74
N VAL A 434 4.79 -13.44 5.37
CA VAL A 434 5.51 -13.68 6.62
C VAL A 434 4.57 -14.14 7.72
N ALA A 435 3.39 -13.52 7.86
CA ALA A 435 2.39 -13.93 8.85
C ALA A 435 1.85 -15.34 8.60
N LEU A 436 1.81 -15.85 7.36
CA LEU A 436 1.33 -17.21 7.08
C LEU A 436 2.37 -18.29 7.42
N THR A 437 3.65 -17.91 7.50
CA THR A 437 4.76 -18.86 7.64
C THR A 437 5.61 -18.65 8.90
N LEU A 438 5.27 -17.65 9.72
CA LEU A 438 5.90 -17.44 11.01
C LEU A 438 5.54 -18.62 11.92
N ASP A 439 6.54 -19.41 12.32
CA ASP A 439 6.32 -20.60 13.15
C ASP A 439 6.06 -20.20 14.61
N ALA A 440 4.89 -20.57 15.15
CA ALA A 440 4.56 -20.39 16.57
C ALA A 440 5.51 -21.20 17.49
N SER A 441 6.21 -22.21 16.96
CA SER A 441 7.23 -22.99 17.66
C SER A 441 8.53 -22.20 17.88
N SER A 442 8.86 -21.30 16.96
CA SER A 442 10.00 -20.38 17.11
C SER A 442 9.78 -19.40 18.27
N GLU A 443 8.52 -19.05 18.57
CA GLU A 443 8.13 -18.27 19.76
C GLU A 443 8.16 -19.10 21.06
N ARG A 444 8.18 -20.45 20.98
CA ARG A 444 8.28 -21.34 22.16
C ARG A 444 9.69 -21.85 22.46
N MET A 445 10.54 -22.01 21.43
CA MET A 445 11.92 -22.52 21.56
C MET A 445 12.97 -21.43 21.77
N GLY A 446 12.67 -20.18 21.39
CA GLY A 446 13.27 -19.04 22.09
C GLY A 446 12.55 -18.93 23.42
N HIS A 447 13.30 -18.90 24.54
CA HIS A 447 12.76 -18.71 25.88
C HIS A 447 11.57 -17.75 25.87
N VAL A 448 10.59 -18.02 26.74
CA VAL A 448 9.61 -17.04 27.21
C VAL A 448 10.38 -15.89 27.89
N GLU A 449 11.07 -15.06 27.10
CA GLU A 449 10.98 -13.63 27.27
C GLU A 449 9.60 -13.29 26.72
N LEU A 450 8.60 -13.43 27.60
CA LEU A 450 7.52 -12.45 27.69
C LEU A 450 8.05 -11.16 27.13
N TRP A 451 7.45 -10.64 26.07
CA TRP A 451 7.92 -9.42 25.45
C TRP A 451 8.13 -8.34 26.50
N HIS A 452 9.39 -8.19 26.94
CA HIS A 452 9.76 -7.19 27.91
C HIS A 452 9.87 -5.92 27.09
N SER A 453 8.99 -4.97 27.39
CA SER A 453 9.05 -3.60 26.89
C SER A 453 10.44 -2.96 27.04
N ASP A 454 11.31 -3.56 27.87
CA ASP A 454 12.66 -3.12 28.20
C ASP A 454 13.71 -3.48 27.14
N LEU A 455 13.48 -4.51 26.31
CA LEU A 455 14.47 -4.96 25.29
C LEU A 455 14.53 -4.05 24.05
N ILE A 456 13.48 -3.27 23.79
CA ILE A 456 13.57 -2.11 22.89
C ILE A 456 13.62 -0.88 23.79
N SER A 457 14.80 -0.67 24.38
CA SER A 457 15.07 0.46 25.28
C SER A 457 14.49 1.76 24.72
N ALA A 458 14.02 2.66 25.60
CA ALA A 458 13.58 4.00 25.21
C ALA A 458 14.62 4.71 24.32
N ARG A 459 15.91 4.39 24.49
CA ARG A 459 17.02 4.84 23.63
C ARG A 459 16.91 4.36 22.18
N TRP A 460 16.46 3.13 21.93
CA TRP A 460 16.21 2.65 20.56
C TRP A 460 14.95 3.26 19.96
N ARG A 461 13.88 3.46 20.73
CA ARG A 461 12.67 4.15 20.23
C ARG A 461 12.97 5.59 19.84
N VAL A 462 13.68 6.32 20.70
CA VAL A 462 14.16 7.69 20.44
C VAL A 462 15.20 7.68 19.32
N GLY A 463 16.17 6.77 19.33
CA GLY A 463 17.20 6.64 18.30
C GLY A 463 16.64 6.32 16.92
N THR A 464 15.59 5.51 16.83
CA THR A 464 14.92 5.19 15.55
C THR A 464 14.07 6.37 15.06
N LEU A 465 13.40 7.10 15.95
CA LEU A 465 12.70 8.35 15.62
C LEU A 465 13.67 9.45 15.18
N VAL A 466 14.79 9.60 15.87
CA VAL A 466 15.87 10.54 15.53
C VAL A 466 16.54 10.13 14.23
N ALA A 467 16.83 8.85 14.00
CA ALA A 467 17.40 8.37 12.75
C ALA A 467 16.42 8.54 11.58
N ALA A 468 15.13 8.26 11.75
CA ALA A 468 14.10 8.50 10.75
C ALA A 468 13.96 10.00 10.44
N PHE A 469 13.98 10.86 11.46
CA PHE A 469 13.95 12.31 11.31
C PHE A 469 15.20 12.84 10.63
N LEU A 470 16.39 12.37 11.01
CA LEU A 470 17.67 12.72 10.39
C LEU A 470 17.76 12.23 8.95
N LEU A 471 17.21 11.05 8.63
CA LEU A 471 17.18 10.51 7.28
C LEU A 471 16.22 11.31 6.39
N LEU A 472 15.06 11.72 6.91
CA LEU A 472 14.15 12.64 6.23
C LEU A 472 14.74 14.04 6.08
N ALA A 473 15.45 14.54 7.10
CA ALA A 473 16.15 15.82 7.05
C ALA A 473 17.30 15.79 6.04
N ALA A 474 18.13 14.75 6.05
CA ALA A 474 19.22 14.55 5.10
C ALA A 474 18.71 14.39 3.67
N LEU A 475 17.60 13.67 3.45
CA LEU A 475 16.94 13.62 2.13
C LEU A 475 16.39 14.99 1.71
N GLY A 476 15.88 15.78 2.65
CA GLY A 476 15.49 17.18 2.42
C GLY A 476 16.67 18.09 2.09
N THR A 477 17.83 17.91 2.75
CA THR A 477 19.06 18.66 2.49
C THR A 477 19.67 18.29 1.15
N ILE A 478 19.76 16.99 0.83
CA ILE A 478 20.24 16.50 -0.47
C ILE A 478 19.32 16.98 -1.59
N ALA A 479 18.00 17.00 -1.36
CA ALA A 479 17.03 17.55 -2.31
C ALA A 479 17.21 19.07 -2.51
N SER A 480 17.50 19.81 -1.45
CA SER A 480 17.77 21.26 -1.52
C SER A 480 19.05 21.56 -2.31
N ILE A 481 20.13 20.81 -2.04
CA ILE A 481 21.41 20.95 -2.74
C ILE A 481 21.26 20.60 -4.23
N ALA A 482 20.51 19.57 -4.58
CA ALA A 482 20.29 19.16 -5.98
C ALA A 482 19.37 20.12 -6.79
N VAL A 483 18.64 21.00 -6.12
CA VAL A 483 17.73 21.97 -6.77
C VAL A 483 18.37 23.37 -6.89
N HIS A 484 19.37 23.67 -6.06
CA HIS A 484 20.01 24.98 -5.98
C HIS A 484 21.52 25.00 -6.31
N GLY A 485 22.14 23.83 -6.50
CA GLY A 485 23.44 23.67 -7.15
C GLY A 485 23.27 23.12 -8.54
#